data_AF-A0A090YVE4-F1
#
_entry.id   AF-A0A090YVE4-F1
#
_cell.length_a   1.000
_cell.length_b   1.000
_cell.length_c   1.000
_cell.angle_alpha   90.00
_cell.angle_beta   90.00
_cell.angle_gamma   90.00
#
_symmetry.space_group_name_H-M   'P 1'
#
loop_
_entity.id
_entity.type
_entity.pdbx_description
1 polymer ?
#
loop_
_entity_poly.entity_id
_entity_poly.type
_entity_poly.pdbx_seq_one_letter_code
_entity_poly.pdbx_strand_id
1 'polypeptide(L)'
;MRDGKPNGFHFLDHRTTDAKYNVITDTYITAGNVADSEPYLARLQAQIDKFGFEVEAVALDAGYFTGYICKKLSEQNIFMVMGYRRFGKRNKEVPKSQFKYEEETDVFACPMGCILEYATTDREGYRQYKSNPTDCAVCPLRDKCFSEKQKQKVITHHIWEEYKDIARKNKLTSTGKKLYKVRCSTIERSFADAKELHGYRYARFRGVKYVQMQAYLTAACQNMKKIALHLTKKGQVKGYFLCFYHVLLFCTNFRIHTFQSVGNPKGFPNTL
;
A
#
# COMPACT_ATOMS: atom_id res chain seq x y z
N MET A 1 19.71 0.88 9.35
CA MET A 1 19.47 0.08 8.11
C MET A 1 18.22 -0.76 8.32
N ARG A 2 17.30 -0.81 7.33
CA ARG A 2 16.15 -1.72 7.37
C ARG A 2 16.62 -3.08 6.82
N ASP A 3 16.42 -4.17 7.57
CA ASP A 3 16.80 -5.51 7.12
C ASP A 3 16.08 -5.89 5.82
N GLY A 4 16.83 -6.44 4.85
CA GLY A 4 16.32 -6.96 3.58
C GLY A 4 16.39 -6.02 2.38
N LYS A 5 16.91 -4.78 2.51
CA LYS A 5 17.19 -3.94 1.34
C LYS A 5 18.58 -4.28 0.79
N PRO A 6 18.74 -4.59 -0.51
CA PRO A 6 20.05 -4.88 -1.07
C PRO A 6 20.98 -3.67 -0.95
N ASN A 7 22.28 -3.92 -0.73
CA ASN A 7 23.29 -2.87 -0.73
C ASN A 7 23.56 -2.45 -2.19
N GLY A 8 23.38 -1.16 -2.51
CA GLY A 8 23.65 -0.64 -3.86
C GLY A 8 22.76 0.53 -4.29
N PHE A 9 22.90 0.96 -5.55
CA PHE A 9 22.05 1.97 -6.17
C PHE A 9 20.67 1.37 -6.50
N HIS A 10 19.65 1.86 -5.82
CA HIS A 10 18.27 1.42 -6.00
C HIS A 10 17.36 2.59 -6.34
N PHE A 11 16.25 2.26 -7.00
CA PHE A 11 15.16 3.18 -7.29
C PHE A 11 13.89 2.69 -6.60
N LEU A 12 13.01 3.62 -6.25
CA LEU A 12 11.68 3.32 -5.73
C LEU A 12 10.64 3.80 -6.74
N ASP A 13 9.66 2.95 -7.03
CA ASP A 13 8.51 3.27 -7.88
C ASP A 13 7.28 3.51 -6.99
N HIS A 14 6.87 4.78 -6.91
CA HIS A 14 5.65 5.21 -6.26
C HIS A 14 4.51 5.12 -7.27
N ARG A 15 3.65 4.13 -7.11
CA ARG A 15 2.59 3.80 -8.07
C ARG A 15 1.20 3.97 -7.45
N THR A 16 0.30 4.58 -8.21
CA THR A 16 -1.12 4.68 -7.88
C THR A 16 -1.94 3.91 -8.89
N THR A 17 -2.97 3.18 -8.42
CA THR A 17 -3.91 2.45 -9.27
C THR A 17 -5.34 2.73 -8.85
N ASP A 18 -6.26 2.76 -9.81
CA ASP A 18 -7.68 2.83 -9.50
C ASP A 18 -8.18 1.51 -8.87
N ALA A 19 -9.20 1.61 -8.03
CA ALA A 19 -9.73 0.47 -7.28
C ALA A 19 -10.61 -0.48 -8.14
N LYS A 20 -11.18 0.01 -9.25
CA LYS A 20 -12.22 -0.70 -10.02
C LYS A 20 -11.63 -1.57 -11.13
N TYR A 21 -10.66 -1.05 -11.86
CA TYR A 21 -10.06 -1.69 -13.04
C TYR A 21 -8.54 -1.91 -12.91
N ASN A 22 -7.93 -1.47 -11.80
CA ASN A 22 -6.48 -1.58 -11.57
C ASN A 22 -5.66 -0.89 -12.68
N VAL A 23 -6.19 0.13 -13.32
CA VAL A 23 -5.50 1.07 -14.21
C VAL A 23 -4.53 1.88 -13.38
N ILE A 24 -3.30 1.97 -13.85
CA ILE A 24 -2.24 2.76 -13.24
C ILE A 24 -2.48 4.23 -13.60
N THR A 25 -2.69 5.07 -12.60
CA THR A 25 -2.97 6.50 -12.76
C THR A 25 -1.72 7.36 -12.59
N ASP A 26 -0.74 6.90 -11.81
CA ASP A 26 0.54 7.57 -11.61
C ASP A 26 1.66 6.55 -11.35
N THR A 27 2.86 6.86 -11.82
CA THR A 27 4.10 6.15 -11.48
C THR A 27 5.22 7.18 -11.40
N TYR A 28 5.91 7.22 -10.27
CA TYR A 28 6.93 8.22 -10.00
C TYR A 28 8.17 7.56 -9.39
N ILE A 29 9.32 7.79 -10.00
CA ILE A 29 10.59 7.18 -9.60
C ILE A 29 11.38 8.13 -8.72
N THR A 30 11.80 7.64 -7.55
CA THR A 30 12.78 8.34 -6.69
C THR A 30 14.02 7.49 -6.47
N ALA A 31 15.07 8.13 -5.95
CA ALA A 31 16.23 7.42 -5.44
C ALA A 31 15.85 6.58 -4.21
N GLY A 32 16.58 5.48 -3.99
CA GLY A 32 16.28 4.50 -2.95
C GLY A 32 16.44 4.96 -1.51
N ASN A 33 17.00 6.16 -1.29
CA ASN A 33 17.13 6.81 0.02
C ASN A 33 15.91 7.64 0.42
N VAL A 34 15.04 7.99 -0.54
CA VAL A 34 13.80 8.75 -0.30
C VAL A 34 12.76 7.84 0.37
N ALA A 35 12.04 8.36 1.36
CA ALA A 35 10.98 7.61 2.03
C ALA A 35 9.69 7.62 1.19
N ASP A 36 8.94 6.52 1.18
CA ASP A 36 7.71 6.39 0.39
C ASP A 36 6.65 7.45 0.71
N SER A 37 6.60 7.91 1.97
CA SER A 37 5.68 8.94 2.42
C SER A 37 5.98 10.33 1.87
N GLU A 38 7.23 10.60 1.47
CA GLU A 38 7.70 11.93 1.09
C GLU A 38 7.07 12.45 -0.21
N PRO A 39 7.08 11.71 -1.34
CA PRO A 39 6.48 12.19 -2.58
C PRO A 39 4.95 12.07 -2.61
N TYR A 40 4.34 11.30 -1.69
CA TYR A 40 2.95 10.88 -1.78
C TYR A 40 1.94 12.02 -2.00
N LEU A 41 1.98 13.06 -1.16
CA LEU A 41 1.02 14.16 -1.25
C LEU A 41 1.19 14.97 -2.55
N ALA A 42 2.43 15.20 -2.97
CA ALA A 42 2.71 15.84 -4.25
C ALA A 42 2.21 15.00 -5.43
N ARG A 43 2.29 13.66 -5.33
CA ARG A 43 1.78 12.74 -6.35
C ARG A 43 0.26 12.65 -6.37
N LEU A 44 -0.38 12.70 -5.21
CA LEU A 44 -1.84 12.78 -5.12
C LEU A 44 -2.34 14.07 -5.79
N GLN A 45 -1.74 15.21 -5.44
CA GLN A 45 -2.13 16.50 -6.01
C GLN A 45 -1.92 16.54 -7.53
N ALA A 46 -0.78 16.06 -8.02
CA ALA A 46 -0.51 16.03 -9.45
C ALA A 46 -1.50 15.15 -10.24
N GLN A 47 -2.07 14.11 -9.63
CA GLN A 47 -3.13 13.31 -10.27
C GLN A 47 -4.45 14.08 -10.33
N ILE A 48 -4.82 14.76 -9.24
CA ILE A 48 -6.01 15.60 -9.17
C ILE A 48 -5.92 16.72 -10.21
N ASP A 49 -4.79 17.44 -10.26
CA ASP A 49 -4.59 18.55 -11.19
C ASP A 49 -4.61 18.12 -12.66
N LYS A 50 -4.00 16.96 -12.95
CA LYS A 50 -3.84 16.49 -14.34
C LYS A 50 -5.11 15.86 -14.91
N PHE A 51 -5.85 15.12 -14.08
CA PHE A 51 -6.99 14.32 -14.55
C PHE A 51 -8.34 14.83 -14.04
N GLY A 52 -8.37 15.81 -13.14
CA GLY A 52 -9.61 16.32 -12.54
C GLY A 52 -10.32 15.27 -11.68
N PHE A 53 -9.57 14.38 -11.02
CA PHE A 53 -10.17 13.31 -10.22
C PHE A 53 -10.79 13.84 -8.93
N GLU A 54 -12.06 13.51 -8.70
CA GLU A 54 -12.72 13.63 -7.41
C GLU A 54 -12.33 12.43 -6.53
N VAL A 55 -11.29 12.62 -5.71
CA VAL A 55 -10.74 11.53 -4.88
C VAL A 55 -11.55 11.37 -3.59
N GLU A 56 -12.48 10.42 -3.58
CA GLU A 56 -13.29 10.12 -2.39
C GLU A 56 -12.51 9.37 -1.30
N ALA A 57 -11.64 8.43 -1.69
CA ALA A 57 -10.99 7.52 -0.76
C ALA A 57 -9.61 7.06 -1.23
N VAL A 58 -8.71 6.83 -0.27
CA VAL A 58 -7.35 6.32 -0.51
C VAL A 58 -7.02 5.15 0.40
N ALA A 59 -6.33 4.15 -0.16
CA ALA A 59 -5.87 2.97 0.55
C ALA A 59 -4.34 2.85 0.47
N LEU A 60 -3.66 3.07 1.60
CA LEU A 60 -2.20 3.16 1.65
C LEU A 60 -1.56 2.04 2.49
N ASP A 61 -0.30 1.74 2.20
CA ASP A 61 0.49 0.82 3.02
C ASP A 61 0.91 1.46 4.36
N ALA A 62 1.38 0.64 5.29
CA ALA A 62 1.86 1.08 6.60
C ALA A 62 3.04 2.05 6.53
N GLY A 63 3.80 2.08 5.43
CA GLY A 63 4.87 3.05 5.21
C GLY A 63 4.38 4.50 5.10
N TYR A 64 3.11 4.72 4.73
CA TYR A 64 2.52 6.05 4.56
C TYR A 64 1.82 6.58 5.82
N PHE A 65 1.77 5.78 6.90
CA PHE A 65 1.08 6.14 8.14
C PHE A 65 1.87 7.18 8.95
N THR A 66 1.77 8.44 8.54
CA THR A 66 2.39 9.59 9.20
C THR A 66 1.33 10.60 9.60
N GLY A 67 1.55 11.34 10.69
CA GLY A 67 0.60 12.37 11.15
C GLY A 67 0.36 13.45 10.09
N TYR A 68 1.40 13.83 9.35
CA TYR A 68 1.32 14.84 8.29
C TYR A 68 0.40 14.41 7.15
N ILE A 69 0.56 13.19 6.64
CA ILE A 69 -0.29 12.64 5.57
C ILE A 69 -1.74 12.54 6.07
N CYS A 70 -1.96 12.00 7.28
CA CYS A 70 -3.30 11.89 7.83
C CYS A 70 -3.99 13.26 7.94
N LYS A 71 -3.28 14.28 8.44
CA LYS A 71 -3.80 15.65 8.52
C LYS A 71 -4.20 16.18 7.14
N LYS A 72 -3.30 16.07 6.15
CA LYS A 72 -3.54 16.60 4.80
C LYS A 72 -4.72 15.91 4.10
N LEU A 73 -4.85 14.60 4.25
CA LEU A 73 -5.99 13.86 3.70
C LEU A 73 -7.30 14.23 4.40
N SER A 74 -7.27 14.42 5.73
CA SER A 74 -8.44 14.91 6.48
C SER A 74 -8.85 16.32 6.09
N GLU A 75 -7.89 17.25 5.90
CA GLU A 75 -8.16 18.62 5.43
C GLU A 75 -8.83 18.64 4.05
N GLN A 76 -8.53 17.64 3.21
CA GLN A 76 -9.14 17.46 1.89
C GLN A 76 -10.44 16.63 1.91
N ASN A 77 -10.94 16.24 3.08
CA ASN A 77 -12.11 15.37 3.25
C ASN A 77 -12.01 14.01 2.53
N ILE A 78 -10.79 13.47 2.38
CA ILE A 78 -10.55 12.19 1.71
C ILE A 78 -10.63 11.04 2.72
N PHE A 79 -11.44 10.02 2.42
CA PHE A 79 -11.56 8.84 3.27
C PHE A 79 -10.30 7.97 3.18
N MET A 80 -9.45 8.07 4.21
CA MET A 80 -8.17 7.35 4.26
C MET A 80 -8.26 6.01 5.01
N VAL A 81 -7.61 4.99 4.45
CA VAL A 81 -7.42 3.69 5.08
C VAL A 81 -5.97 3.26 4.94
N MET A 82 -5.29 3.04 6.07
CA MET A 82 -3.85 2.72 6.05
C MET A 82 -3.48 1.48 6.87
N GLY A 83 -2.40 0.83 6.46
CA GLY A 83 -1.67 -0.10 7.31
C GLY A 83 -1.07 0.64 8.51
N TYR A 84 -0.78 -0.08 9.59
CA TYR A 84 0.13 0.42 10.63
C TYR A 84 0.90 -0.77 11.18
N ARG A 85 2.17 -0.56 11.49
CA ARG A 85 3.00 -1.61 12.12
C ARG A 85 2.73 -1.59 13.62
N ARG A 86 2.44 -2.75 14.20
CA ARG A 86 2.47 -2.94 15.65
C ARG A 86 3.92 -3.23 16.01
N PHE A 87 4.61 -2.25 16.59
CA PHE A 87 5.89 -2.52 17.22
C PHE A 87 5.64 -3.43 18.43
N GLY A 88 6.32 -4.57 18.50
CA GLY A 88 6.25 -5.46 19.66
C GLY A 88 6.65 -4.73 20.94
N LYS A 89 6.09 -5.13 22.08
CA LYS A 89 6.44 -4.57 23.40
C LYS A 89 7.90 -4.87 23.72
N ARG A 90 8.81 -3.97 23.36
CA ARG A 90 10.22 -4.01 23.80
C ARG A 90 10.41 -3.45 25.20
N ASN A 91 9.47 -2.63 25.69
CA ASN A 91 9.55 -2.02 27.01
C ASN A 91 8.69 -2.80 28.01
N LYS A 92 9.26 -3.06 29.19
CA LYS A 92 8.56 -3.58 30.38
C LYS A 92 7.62 -2.53 31.01
N GLU A 93 7.68 -1.29 30.54
CA GLU A 93 6.88 -0.18 31.04
C GLU A 93 5.39 -0.31 30.73
N VAL A 94 4.55 0.27 31.59
CA VAL A 94 3.13 0.47 31.35
C VAL A 94 2.94 1.23 30.01
N PRO A 95 2.19 0.64 29.05
CA PRO A 95 2.05 1.21 27.72
C PRO A 95 1.12 2.44 27.72
N LYS A 96 1.36 3.38 26.80
CA LYS A 96 0.52 4.57 26.58
C LYS A 96 -0.97 4.23 26.41
N SER A 97 -1.29 3.05 25.86
CA SER A 97 -2.67 2.60 25.66
C SER A 97 -3.48 2.40 26.95
N GLN A 98 -2.84 2.30 28.11
CA GLN A 98 -3.53 2.22 29.40
C GLN A 98 -3.82 3.60 30.01
N PHE A 99 -3.26 4.66 29.43
CA PHE A 99 -3.54 6.04 29.84
C PHE A 99 -4.65 6.59 28.95
N LYS A 100 -5.70 7.12 29.58
CA LYS A 100 -6.82 7.73 28.87
C LYS A 100 -6.52 9.21 28.66
N TYR A 101 -6.64 9.68 27.43
CA TYR A 101 -6.58 11.12 27.14
C TYR A 101 -7.97 11.72 27.30
N GLU A 102 -8.06 12.84 28.01
CA GLU A 102 -9.30 13.60 28.20
C GLU A 102 -9.18 14.92 27.42
N GLU A 103 -9.99 15.07 26.37
CA GLU A 103 -9.88 16.19 25.42
C GLU A 103 -10.31 17.51 26.03
N GLU A 104 -11.30 17.51 26.93
CA GLU A 104 -11.86 18.74 27.53
C GLU A 104 -10.87 19.45 28.45
N THR A 105 -10.02 18.69 29.15
CA THR A 105 -9.09 19.20 30.16
C THR A 105 -7.64 19.16 29.69
N ASP A 106 -7.36 18.63 28.50
CA ASP A 106 -6.00 18.42 27.95
C ASP A 106 -5.07 17.72 28.96
N VAL A 107 -5.52 16.59 29.50
CA VAL A 107 -4.75 15.78 30.46
C VAL A 107 -4.78 14.29 30.12
N PHE A 108 -3.80 13.56 30.64
CA PHE A 108 -3.81 12.09 30.63
C PHE A 108 -4.16 11.55 32.02
N ALA A 109 -5.16 10.67 32.09
CA ALA A 109 -5.49 9.90 33.28
C ALA A 109 -4.70 8.57 33.31
N CYS A 110 -3.97 8.35 34.40
CA CYS A 110 -3.30 7.10 34.72
C CYS A 110 -4.32 6.01 35.08
N PRO A 111 -4.05 4.71 34.82
CA PRO A 111 -4.91 3.62 35.29
C PRO A 111 -5.10 3.59 36.82
N MET A 112 -4.19 4.23 37.58
CA MET A 112 -4.29 4.37 39.04
C MET A 112 -4.90 5.72 39.48
N GLY A 113 -5.45 6.51 38.56
CA GLY A 113 -6.16 7.76 38.87
C GLY A 113 -5.30 9.03 38.95
N CYS A 114 -3.97 8.93 38.89
CA CYS A 114 -3.11 10.12 38.81
C CYS A 114 -3.33 10.89 37.50
N ILE A 115 -3.33 12.21 37.56
CA ILE A 115 -3.44 13.09 36.40
C ILE A 115 -2.03 13.47 35.91
N LEU A 116 -1.85 13.44 34.60
CA LEU A 116 -0.64 13.91 33.93
C LEU A 116 -0.99 15.20 33.19
N GLU A 117 -0.43 16.31 33.67
CA GLU A 117 -0.67 17.64 33.14
C GLU A 117 0.28 17.96 31.97
N TYR A 118 -0.17 18.85 31.09
CA TYR A 118 0.65 19.39 30.01
C TYR A 118 1.84 20.16 30.57
N ALA A 119 3.04 19.83 30.11
CA ALA A 119 4.28 20.49 30.52
C ALA A 119 4.82 21.40 29.42
N THR A 120 5.15 20.83 28.26
CA THR A 120 5.84 21.54 27.17
C THR A 120 5.57 20.89 25.82
N THR A 121 5.68 21.66 24.74
CA THR A 121 5.68 21.15 23.37
C THR A 121 7.06 21.31 22.75
N ASP A 122 7.58 20.25 22.13
CA ASP A 122 8.84 20.29 21.40
C ASP A 122 8.69 20.92 20.01
N ARG A 123 9.80 21.32 19.38
CA ARG A 123 9.83 21.91 18.01
C ARG A 123 9.24 20.99 16.95
N GLU A 124 9.30 19.68 17.18
CA GLU A 124 8.71 18.65 16.30
C GLU A 124 7.20 18.46 16.52
N GLY A 125 6.56 19.21 17.44
CA GLY A 125 5.13 19.15 17.69
C GLY A 125 4.69 18.04 18.64
N TYR A 126 5.60 17.51 19.46
CA TYR A 126 5.28 16.57 20.53
C TYR A 126 4.97 17.32 21.83
N ARG A 127 3.73 17.19 22.30
CA ARG A 127 3.31 17.62 23.64
C ARG A 127 3.78 16.59 24.68
N GLN A 128 4.37 17.07 25.76
CA GLN A 128 4.81 16.26 26.89
C GLN A 128 3.85 16.46 28.06
N TYR A 129 3.37 15.35 28.61
CA TYR A 129 2.52 15.31 29.80
C TYR A 129 3.27 14.63 30.92
N LYS A 130 3.28 15.23 32.11
CA LYS A 130 4.07 14.76 33.26
C LYS A 130 3.16 14.48 34.43
N SER A 131 3.37 13.33 35.07
CA SER A 131 2.71 13.02 36.35
C SER A 131 3.37 13.78 37.49
N ASN A 132 2.62 14.11 38.53
CA ASN A 132 3.19 14.61 39.76
C ASN A 132 4.11 13.54 40.43
N PRO A 133 5.39 13.86 40.73
CA PRO A 133 6.31 12.92 41.38
C PRO A 133 5.84 12.41 42.74
N THR A 134 5.10 13.22 43.51
CA THR A 134 4.62 12.82 44.85
C THR A 134 3.63 11.67 44.77
N ASP A 135 2.72 11.74 43.81
CA ASP A 135 1.65 10.75 43.63
C ASP A 135 2.22 9.45 43.07
N CYS A 136 3.28 9.55 42.25
CA CYS A 136 3.98 8.39 41.71
C CYS A 136 4.89 7.70 42.72
N ALA A 137 5.35 8.38 43.77
CA ALA A 137 6.22 7.80 44.79
C ALA A 137 5.50 6.74 45.63
N VAL A 138 4.20 6.94 45.89
CA VAL A 138 3.35 6.02 46.66
C VAL A 138 2.60 5.01 45.78
N CYS A 139 2.77 5.07 44.46
CA CYS A 139 2.00 4.27 43.51
C CYS A 139 2.45 2.80 43.49
N PRO A 140 1.54 1.82 43.66
CA PRO A 140 1.86 0.39 43.61
C PRO A 140 2.42 -0.09 42.26
N LEU A 141 2.20 0.67 41.18
CA LEU A 141 2.69 0.35 39.84
C LEU A 141 4.03 1.01 39.48
N ARG A 142 4.68 1.74 40.40
CA ARG A 142 5.91 2.49 40.14
C ARG A 142 6.96 1.67 39.40
N ASP A 143 7.30 0.49 39.92
CA ASP A 143 8.39 -0.37 39.39
C ASP A 143 8.11 -0.90 37.98
N LYS A 144 6.83 -0.94 37.57
CA LYS A 144 6.40 -1.32 36.22
C LYS A 144 6.13 -0.10 35.33
N CYS A 145 5.96 1.09 35.89
CA CYS A 145 5.52 2.28 35.16
C CYS A 145 6.68 2.98 34.45
N PHE A 146 7.83 3.11 35.12
CA PHE A 146 9.03 3.76 34.59
C PHE A 146 10.30 3.21 35.26
N SER A 147 11.46 3.51 34.70
CA SER A 147 12.74 3.02 35.23
C SER A 147 13.09 3.63 36.59
N GLU A 148 13.92 2.94 37.39
CA GLU A 148 14.32 3.40 38.75
C GLU A 148 14.95 4.80 38.78
N LYS A 149 15.59 5.21 37.67
CA LYS A 149 16.21 6.54 37.53
C LYS A 149 15.18 7.67 37.36
N GLN A 150 13.97 7.33 36.93
CA GLN A 150 12.89 8.28 36.71
C GLN A 150 12.05 8.40 37.98
N LYS A 151 11.64 9.64 38.30
CA LYS A 151 10.77 9.94 39.44
C LYS A 151 9.30 10.17 39.04
N GLN A 152 9.05 10.31 37.74
CA GLN A 152 7.74 10.63 37.19
C GLN A 152 7.57 9.97 35.82
N LYS A 153 6.32 9.68 35.45
CA LYS A 153 5.96 9.24 34.10
C LYS A 153 5.86 10.45 33.18
N VAL A 154 6.43 10.32 31.99
CA VAL A 154 6.30 11.30 30.91
C VAL A 154 5.64 10.62 29.72
N ILE A 155 4.56 11.20 29.23
CA ILE A 155 3.86 10.74 28.01
C ILE A 155 4.04 11.79 26.93
N THR A 156 4.52 11.35 25.77
CA THR A 156 4.57 12.18 24.56
C THR A 156 3.35 11.93 23.70
N HIS A 157 2.66 13.00 23.33
CA HIS A 157 1.51 12.98 22.41
C HIS A 157 1.73 14.00 21.31
N HIS A 158 1.68 13.56 20.06
CA HIS A 158 1.90 14.43 18.91
C HIS A 158 0.61 15.21 18.61
N ILE A 159 0.72 16.48 18.20
CA ILE A 159 -0.46 17.32 17.90
C ILE A 159 -1.37 16.66 16.85
N TRP A 160 -0.79 16.00 15.85
CA TRP A 160 -1.55 15.30 14.79
C TRP A 160 -1.93 13.84 15.10
N GLU A 161 -1.90 13.40 16.37
CA GLU A 161 -2.30 12.02 16.70
C GLU A 161 -3.80 11.79 16.48
N GLU A 162 -4.64 12.81 16.64
CA GLU A 162 -6.09 12.76 16.34
C GLU A 162 -6.36 12.29 14.89
N TYR A 163 -5.60 12.79 13.92
CA TYR A 163 -5.76 12.42 12.51
C TYR A 163 -5.34 10.97 12.26
N LYS A 164 -4.38 10.47 13.03
CA LYS A 164 -4.01 9.05 13.00
C LYS A 164 -5.11 8.19 13.62
N ASP A 165 -5.82 8.68 14.63
CA ASP A 165 -6.98 8.00 15.20
C ASP A 165 -8.16 7.93 14.23
N ILE A 166 -8.40 8.98 13.44
CA ILE A 166 -9.37 8.93 12.32
C ILE A 166 -9.02 7.79 11.37
N ALA A 167 -7.77 7.70 10.90
CA ALA A 167 -7.35 6.62 10.01
C ALA A 167 -7.49 5.22 10.65
N ARG A 168 -7.24 5.09 11.96
CA ARG A 168 -7.45 3.83 12.72
C ARG A 168 -8.93 3.47 12.78
N LYS A 169 -9.80 4.44 13.10
CA LYS A 169 -11.27 4.26 13.14
C LYS A 169 -11.81 3.88 11.76
N ASN A 170 -11.41 4.60 10.71
CA ASN A 170 -11.81 4.33 9.33
C ASN A 170 -11.52 2.88 8.92
N LYS A 171 -10.34 2.35 9.27
CA LYS A 171 -9.97 0.96 8.97
C LYS A 171 -10.90 -0.07 9.62
N LEU A 172 -11.47 0.21 10.79
CA LEU A 172 -12.36 -0.71 11.51
C LEU A 172 -13.76 -0.77 10.89
N THR A 173 -14.16 0.28 10.18
CA THR A 173 -15.46 0.33 9.48
C THR A 173 -15.59 -0.75 8.40
N SER A 174 -16.83 -1.10 8.05
CA SER A 174 -17.13 -2.05 6.97
C SER A 174 -16.57 -1.58 5.63
N THR A 175 -16.72 -0.29 5.31
CA THR A 175 -16.17 0.35 4.11
C THR A 175 -14.64 0.29 4.09
N GLY A 176 -14.00 0.63 5.21
CA GLY A 176 -12.53 0.59 5.31
C GLY A 176 -11.96 -0.80 5.14
N LYS A 177 -12.60 -1.83 5.72
CA LYS A 177 -12.20 -3.24 5.53
C LYS A 177 -12.31 -3.68 4.07
N LYS A 178 -13.38 -3.30 3.37
CA LYS A 178 -13.57 -3.60 1.94
C LYS A 178 -12.49 -2.92 1.10
N LEU A 179 -12.27 -1.62 1.30
CA LEU A 179 -11.28 -0.85 0.56
C LEU A 179 -9.85 -1.39 0.78
N TYR A 180 -9.50 -1.72 2.03
CA TYR A 180 -8.19 -2.28 2.34
C TYR A 180 -7.97 -3.65 1.68
N LYS A 181 -9.02 -4.47 1.54
CA LYS A 181 -8.97 -5.75 0.82
C LYS A 181 -8.71 -5.55 -0.68
N VAL A 182 -9.31 -4.53 -1.29
CA VAL A 182 -9.09 -4.17 -2.71
C VAL A 182 -7.64 -3.74 -2.95
N ARG A 183 -7.02 -3.04 -2.00
CA ARG A 183 -5.60 -2.64 -2.10
C ARG A 183 -4.69 -3.86 -2.34
N CYS A 184 -4.85 -4.93 -1.55
CA CYS A 184 -4.01 -6.13 -1.68
C CYS A 184 -4.15 -6.80 -3.07
N SER A 185 -5.32 -6.75 -3.70
CA SER A 185 -5.52 -7.39 -5.02
C SER A 185 -5.17 -6.50 -6.21
N THR A 186 -5.03 -5.18 -6.01
CA THR A 186 -4.79 -4.21 -7.07
C THR A 186 -3.30 -3.89 -7.20
N ILE A 187 -2.73 -3.18 -6.23
CA ILE A 187 -1.37 -2.63 -6.33
C ILE A 187 -0.31 -3.74 -6.34
N GLU A 188 -0.47 -4.77 -5.49
CA GLU A 188 0.49 -5.88 -5.41
C GLU A 188 0.51 -6.67 -6.72
N ARG A 189 -0.67 -6.90 -7.32
CA ARG A 189 -0.78 -7.51 -8.65
C ARG A 189 -0.16 -6.63 -9.74
N SER A 190 -0.35 -5.32 -9.68
CA SER A 190 0.25 -4.38 -10.64
C SER A 190 1.78 -4.46 -10.63
N PHE A 191 2.39 -4.52 -9.44
CA PHE A 191 3.83 -4.71 -9.29
C PHE A 191 4.30 -6.11 -9.69
N ALA A 192 3.54 -7.16 -9.38
CA ALA A 192 3.86 -8.52 -9.80
C ALA A 192 3.87 -8.64 -11.33
N ASP A 193 2.82 -8.16 -12.01
CA ASP A 193 2.72 -8.15 -13.47
C ASP A 193 3.90 -7.39 -14.10
N ALA A 194 4.29 -6.24 -13.53
CA ALA A 194 5.42 -5.48 -14.03
C ALA A 194 6.72 -6.30 -13.93
N LYS A 195 6.95 -6.96 -12.80
CA LYS A 195 8.17 -7.75 -12.54
C LYS A 195 8.23 -9.01 -13.42
N GLU A 196 7.16 -9.78 -13.48
CA GLU A 196 7.16 -11.07 -14.19
C GLU A 196 7.01 -10.91 -15.71
N LEU A 197 6.14 -10.00 -16.17
CA LEU A 197 5.76 -9.95 -17.59
C LEU A 197 6.44 -8.81 -18.37
N HIS A 198 6.96 -7.79 -17.68
CA HIS A 198 7.50 -6.59 -18.32
C HIS A 198 8.97 -6.32 -17.96
N GLY A 199 9.64 -7.29 -17.33
CA GLY A 199 11.07 -7.20 -16.99
C GLY A 199 11.41 -6.07 -16.02
N TYR A 200 10.45 -5.69 -15.16
CA TYR A 200 10.58 -4.58 -14.21
C TYR A 200 11.31 -4.97 -12.91
N ARG A 201 11.97 -6.13 -12.88
CA ARG A 201 12.83 -6.55 -11.77
C ARG A 201 14.12 -5.73 -11.68
N TYR A 202 14.58 -5.20 -12.80
CA TYR A 202 15.85 -4.48 -12.92
C TYR A 202 15.65 -3.13 -13.61
N ALA A 203 16.40 -2.13 -13.14
CA ALA A 203 16.55 -0.87 -13.85
C ALA A 203 17.44 -1.11 -15.08
N ARG A 204 16.89 -0.90 -16.28
CA ARG A 204 17.61 -1.07 -17.55
C ARG A 204 18.52 0.12 -17.86
N PHE A 205 18.23 1.27 -17.27
CA PHE A 205 18.94 2.51 -17.47
C PHE A 205 19.53 3.04 -16.17
N ARG A 206 20.54 3.89 -16.27
CA ARG A 206 21.12 4.61 -15.14
C ARG A 206 20.50 6.00 -15.02
N GLY A 207 20.19 6.41 -13.79
CA GLY A 207 19.65 7.74 -13.49
C GLY A 207 18.12 7.80 -13.46
N VAL A 208 17.59 8.60 -12.54
CA VAL A 208 16.15 8.68 -12.23
C VAL A 208 15.30 8.98 -13.46
N LYS A 209 15.73 9.91 -14.32
CA LYS A 209 14.98 10.31 -15.52
C LYS A 209 14.77 9.14 -16.49
N TYR A 210 15.79 8.32 -16.71
CA TYR A 210 15.68 7.19 -17.65
C TYR A 210 14.92 6.01 -17.05
N VAL A 211 15.06 5.77 -15.75
CA VAL A 211 14.23 4.77 -15.04
C VAL A 211 12.77 5.21 -15.00
N GLN A 212 12.49 6.51 -14.88
CA GLN A 212 11.14 7.06 -15.00
C GLN A 212 10.54 6.79 -16.39
N MET A 213 11.32 6.90 -17.47
CA MET A 213 10.85 6.53 -18.81
C MET A 213 10.51 5.04 -18.90
N GLN A 214 11.34 4.16 -18.33
CA GLN A 214 11.05 2.73 -18.22
C GLN A 214 9.74 2.49 -17.46
N ALA A 215 9.51 3.20 -16.36
CA ALA A 215 8.29 3.12 -15.56
C ALA A 215 7.05 3.53 -16.36
N TYR A 216 7.10 4.66 -17.07
CA TYR A 216 6.00 5.13 -17.92
C TYR A 216 5.67 4.16 -19.04
N LEU A 217 6.66 3.65 -19.77
CA LEU A 217 6.44 2.68 -20.85
C LEU A 217 5.84 1.37 -20.31
N THR A 218 6.33 0.90 -19.16
CA THR A 218 5.78 -0.30 -18.50
C THR A 218 4.33 -0.08 -18.08
N ALA A 219 4.03 1.04 -17.42
CA ALA A 219 2.68 1.37 -16.98
C ALA A 219 1.70 1.53 -18.15
N ALA A 220 2.13 2.19 -19.24
CA ALA A 220 1.34 2.34 -20.45
C ALA A 220 0.99 0.98 -21.07
N CYS A 221 1.98 0.09 -21.20
CA CYS A 221 1.76 -1.27 -21.70
C CYS A 221 0.78 -2.06 -20.83
N GLN A 222 0.94 -2.01 -19.50
CA GLN A 222 0.03 -2.64 -18.55
C GLN A 222 -1.40 -2.09 -18.67
N ASN A 223 -1.55 -0.77 -18.78
CA ASN A 223 -2.85 -0.14 -18.95
C ASN A 223 -3.53 -0.55 -20.26
N MET A 224 -2.82 -0.52 -21.39
CA MET A 224 -3.37 -0.96 -22.69
C MET A 224 -3.85 -2.41 -22.62
N LYS A 225 -3.06 -3.31 -22.03
CA LYS A 225 -3.45 -4.72 -21.86
C LYS A 225 -4.69 -4.88 -20.97
N LYS A 226 -4.76 -4.14 -19.85
CA LYS A 226 -5.91 -4.17 -18.94
C LYS A 226 -7.18 -3.64 -19.63
N ILE A 227 -7.08 -2.51 -20.32
CA ILE A 227 -8.20 -1.92 -21.06
C ILE A 227 -8.72 -2.92 -22.10
N ALA A 228 -7.84 -3.49 -22.93
CA ALA A 228 -8.22 -4.48 -23.92
C ALA A 228 -8.94 -5.69 -23.29
N LEU A 229 -8.40 -6.25 -22.21
CA LEU A 229 -9.03 -7.38 -21.50
C LEU A 229 -10.41 -7.03 -20.94
N HIS A 230 -10.58 -5.83 -20.39
CA HIS A 230 -11.87 -5.39 -19.87
C HIS A 230 -12.90 -5.16 -20.99
N LEU A 231 -12.50 -4.54 -22.10
CA LEU A 231 -13.36 -4.33 -23.26
C LEU A 231 -13.77 -5.66 -23.90
N THR A 232 -12.86 -6.63 -24.01
CA THR A 232 -13.18 -7.97 -24.50
C THR A 232 -14.15 -8.70 -23.58
N LYS A 233 -13.96 -8.63 -22.25
CA LYS A 233 -14.91 -9.23 -21.28
C LYS A 233 -16.31 -8.60 -21.34
N LYS A 234 -16.40 -7.31 -21.69
CA LYS A 234 -17.67 -6.62 -21.90
C LYS A 234 -18.29 -6.87 -23.28
N GLY A 235 -17.63 -7.64 -24.16
CA GLY A 235 -18.08 -7.88 -25.52
C GLY A 235 -17.94 -6.69 -26.48
N GLN A 236 -17.28 -5.61 -26.05
CA GLN A 236 -17.11 -4.39 -26.85
C GLN A 236 -16.01 -4.51 -27.91
N VAL A 237 -15.10 -5.47 -27.74
CA VAL A 237 -14.03 -5.79 -28.69
C VAL A 237 -14.01 -7.30 -28.89
N LYS A 238 -14.03 -7.76 -30.15
CA LYS A 238 -13.86 -9.19 -30.46
C LYS A 238 -12.50 -9.65 -29.96
N GLY A 239 -12.49 -10.55 -28.99
CA GLY A 239 -11.25 -11.19 -28.55
C GLY A 239 -10.71 -12.09 -29.65
N TYR A 240 -9.43 -11.96 -29.98
CA TYR A 240 -8.74 -12.88 -30.92
C TYR A 240 -8.84 -14.36 -30.49
N PHE A 241 -9.18 -14.64 -29.23
CA PHE A 241 -9.43 -15.98 -28.72
C PHE A 241 -10.67 -16.69 -29.32
N LEU A 242 -11.66 -15.93 -29.81
CA LEU A 242 -12.79 -16.51 -30.55
C LEU A 242 -12.44 -16.84 -32.00
N CYS A 243 -11.37 -16.24 -32.55
CA CYS A 243 -10.96 -16.48 -33.94
C CYS A 243 -10.16 -17.78 -34.08
N PHE A 244 -9.37 -18.17 -33.07
CA PHE A 244 -8.65 -19.44 -33.10
C PHE A 244 -9.56 -20.68 -33.09
N TYR A 245 -10.69 -20.64 -32.36
CA TYR A 245 -11.67 -21.73 -32.40
C TYR A 245 -12.36 -21.83 -33.77
N HIS A 246 -12.62 -20.69 -34.43
CA HIS A 246 -13.24 -20.69 -35.75
C HIS A 246 -12.26 -21.15 -36.85
N VAL A 247 -10.96 -20.84 -36.73
CA VAL A 247 -9.93 -21.34 -37.65
C VAL A 247 -9.68 -22.84 -37.45
N LEU A 248 -9.66 -23.34 -36.20
CA LEU A 248 -9.55 -24.79 -35.94
C LEU A 248 -10.79 -25.57 -36.43
N LEU A 249 -12.00 -25.04 -36.25
CA LEU A 249 -13.24 -25.66 -36.77
C LEU A 249 -13.36 -25.61 -38.31
N PHE A 250 -12.75 -24.61 -38.97
CA PHE A 250 -12.66 -24.58 -40.44
C PHE A 250 -11.59 -25.52 -40.98
N CYS A 251 -10.45 -25.66 -40.28
CA CYS A 251 -9.39 -26.59 -40.69
C CYS A 251 -9.78 -28.07 -40.51
N THR A 252 -10.65 -28.41 -39.56
CA THR A 252 -11.13 -29.79 -39.39
C THR A 252 -12.24 -30.19 -40.37
N ASN A 253 -12.95 -29.23 -40.99
CA ASN A 253 -14.03 -29.52 -41.94
C ASN A 253 -13.58 -29.61 -43.40
N PHE A 254 -12.33 -29.26 -43.74
CA PHE A 254 -11.84 -29.29 -45.12
C PHE A 254 -11.06 -30.56 -45.50
N ARG A 255 -11.02 -31.59 -44.65
CA ARG A 255 -10.20 -32.80 -44.89
C ARG A 255 -10.95 -34.13 -44.82
N ILE A 256 -12.26 -34.14 -45.10
CA ILE A 256 -13.03 -35.38 -45.22
C ILE A 256 -13.96 -35.30 -46.44
N HIS A 257 -13.40 -35.28 -47.65
CA HIS A 257 -14.08 -35.77 -48.85
C HIS A 257 -13.11 -35.76 -50.03
N THR A 258 -12.31 -36.81 -50.13
CA THR A 258 -11.92 -37.50 -51.37
C THR A 258 -10.77 -38.44 -51.01
N PHE A 259 -11.08 -39.72 -50.82
CA PHE A 259 -10.31 -40.83 -51.39
C PHE A 259 -11.05 -42.12 -51.02
N GLN A 260 -11.98 -42.52 -51.88
CA GLN A 260 -12.46 -43.89 -51.92
C GLN A 260 -11.52 -44.72 -52.80
N SER A 261 -11.15 -45.88 -52.26
CA SER A 261 -11.08 -47.17 -52.93
C SER A 261 -9.73 -47.70 -53.46
N VAL A 262 -9.55 -48.98 -53.10
CA VAL A 262 -8.85 -50.10 -53.76
C VAL A 262 -7.37 -50.33 -53.45
N GLY A 263 -7.10 -51.48 -52.82
CA GLY A 263 -5.92 -52.30 -53.13
C GLY A 263 -4.97 -52.58 -51.97
N ASN A 264 -5.21 -53.65 -51.22
CA ASN A 264 -4.16 -54.38 -50.51
C ASN A 264 -3.57 -55.40 -51.52
N PRO A 265 -2.25 -55.65 -51.61
CA PRO A 265 -1.72 -56.80 -50.87
C PRO A 265 -0.22 -56.75 -50.45
N LYS A 266 0.06 -57.42 -49.31
CA LYS A 266 1.20 -58.32 -48.99
C LYS A 266 2.64 -57.75 -48.86
N GLY A 267 3.29 -58.06 -47.73
CA GLY A 267 4.75 -58.28 -47.65
C GLY A 267 5.44 -57.90 -46.32
N PHE A 268 5.85 -58.92 -45.55
CA PHE A 268 6.74 -58.96 -44.35
C PHE A 268 8.12 -58.24 -44.49
N PRO A 269 9.04 -58.22 -43.48
CA PRO A 269 8.95 -58.05 -42.02
C PRO A 269 10.03 -57.11 -41.38
N ASN A 270 9.91 -56.92 -40.06
CA ASN A 270 10.89 -56.49 -39.03
C ASN A 270 12.38 -56.45 -39.38
N THR A 271 13.11 -55.41 -38.94
CA THR A 271 14.13 -55.44 -37.85
C THR A 271 14.95 -54.15 -37.74
N LEU A 272 15.01 -53.62 -36.51
CA LEU A 272 16.07 -52.93 -35.75
C LEU A 272 15.52 -51.73 -34.96
#